data_AF-A0A4R4YCH7-F1
#
_entry.id   AF-A0A4R4YCH7-F1
#
_cell.length_a   1.000
_cell.length_b   1.000
_cell.length_c   1.000
_cell.angle_alpha   90.00
_cell.angle_beta   90.00
_cell.angle_gamma   90.00
#
_symmetry.space_group_name_H-M   'P 1'
#
loop_
_entity.id
_entity.type
_entity.pdbx_description
1 polymer ?
#
loop_
_entity_poly.entity_id
_entity_poly.type
_entity_poly.pdbx_seq_one_letter_code
_entity_poly.pdbx_strand_id
1 'polypeptide(L)'
;MHTGLEDLPEPAELYERFRQHHPLDWGSPLPDKAAIVAESGTLATRRALELLAGIGWRDAAATAEMVALAGSGVELYQLKHRIKSPHSLARKIKSQTGKRQAAPVVEDAQRYTVAAALHDRLVDAAQRAAEHLLQCGWELTAVRNSYVDGSRYKGLHVTTLDPRGRRIEIQLHSRTSLAVKEGTTRPYEIARDRNLSPVIRDQARLEAVRLTETLKTPPGLAELTELGGCPVRVAGYGLGRESQRALPVPAPDGGRPAVRPIEEIRNAKKGREL
;
A
#
# COMPACT_ATOMS: atom_id res chain seq x y z
N MET A 1 24.24 17.42 -20.85
CA MET A 1 23.81 17.69 -19.47
C MET A 1 23.92 16.37 -18.72
N HIS A 2 24.79 16.28 -17.71
CA HIS A 2 24.86 15.09 -16.84
C HIS A 2 23.51 14.91 -16.15
N THR A 3 22.85 13.78 -16.36
CA THR A 3 21.53 13.55 -15.77
C THR A 3 21.63 13.08 -14.31
N GLY A 4 22.83 12.68 -13.89
CA GLY A 4 23.11 12.12 -12.56
C GLY A 4 22.53 10.72 -12.40
N LEU A 5 22.10 10.09 -13.50
CA LEU A 5 21.62 8.71 -13.54
C LEU A 5 22.74 7.74 -13.89
N GLU A 6 23.84 8.24 -14.46
CA GLU A 6 24.96 7.45 -14.93
C GLU A 6 25.68 6.75 -13.77
N ASP A 7 25.74 7.40 -12.60
CA ASP A 7 26.40 6.88 -11.40
C ASP A 7 25.51 5.98 -10.53
N LEU A 8 24.22 5.85 -10.88
CA LEU A 8 23.26 5.05 -10.12
C LEU A 8 23.16 3.63 -10.71
N PRO A 9 22.88 2.60 -9.89
CA PRO A 9 22.75 1.24 -10.39
C PRO A 9 21.56 1.10 -11.34
N GLU A 10 21.66 0.18 -12.29
CA GLU A 10 20.52 -0.23 -13.11
C GLU A 10 19.46 -0.95 -12.26
N PRO A 11 18.16 -0.83 -12.60
CA PRO A 11 17.09 -1.62 -11.97
C PRO A 11 17.39 -3.12 -11.87
N ALA A 12 18.00 -3.70 -12.90
CA ALA A 12 18.40 -5.11 -12.91
C ALA A 12 19.48 -5.41 -11.85
N GLU A 13 20.47 -4.53 -11.68
CA GLU A 13 21.51 -4.70 -10.66
C GLU A 13 20.93 -4.61 -9.24
N LEU A 14 20.02 -3.67 -9.00
CA LEU A 14 19.31 -3.56 -7.73
C LEU A 14 18.46 -4.81 -7.46
N TYR A 15 17.77 -5.33 -8.47
CA TYR A 15 16.96 -6.54 -8.37
C TYR A 15 17.82 -7.74 -7.94
N GLU A 16 18.97 -7.94 -8.59
CA GLU A 16 19.92 -9.01 -8.24
C GLU A 16 20.42 -8.85 -6.79
N ARG A 17 20.82 -7.63 -6.38
CA ARG A 17 21.28 -7.38 -5.00
C ARG A 17 20.20 -7.74 -3.96
N PHE A 18 18.96 -7.33 -4.18
CA PHE A 18 17.89 -7.59 -3.22
C PHE A 18 17.43 -9.04 -3.18
N ARG A 19 17.47 -9.75 -4.32
CA ARG A 19 17.02 -11.15 -4.36
C ARG A 19 18.05 -12.15 -3.83
N GLN A 20 19.29 -11.73 -3.60
CA GLN A 20 20.37 -12.58 -3.06
C GLN A 20 20.00 -13.22 -1.71
N HIS A 21 19.32 -12.49 -0.82
CA HIS A 21 18.99 -12.97 0.53
C HIS A 21 17.54 -13.45 0.67
N HIS A 22 16.60 -12.80 -0.01
CA HIS A 22 15.18 -13.13 0.09
C HIS A 22 14.48 -12.94 -1.27
N PRO A 23 13.47 -13.77 -1.62
CA PRO A 23 12.73 -13.65 -2.88
C PRO A 23 12.25 -12.23 -3.13
N LEU A 24 12.32 -11.75 -4.38
CA LEU A 24 11.86 -10.43 -4.77
C LEU A 24 11.07 -10.52 -6.08
N ASP A 25 9.92 -9.86 -6.11
CA ASP A 25 9.02 -9.81 -7.25
C ASP A 25 8.69 -8.35 -7.61
N TRP A 26 9.35 -7.87 -8.67
CA TRP A 26 9.10 -6.59 -9.32
C TRP A 26 8.37 -6.75 -10.66
N GLY A 27 7.89 -7.95 -10.98
CA GLY A 27 7.34 -8.30 -12.28
C GLY A 27 8.41 -8.60 -13.35
N SER A 28 7.93 -8.91 -14.55
CA SER A 28 8.76 -9.17 -15.74
C SER A 28 8.08 -8.57 -16.98
N PRO A 29 8.83 -7.92 -17.91
CA PRO A 29 10.27 -7.63 -17.82
C PRO A 29 10.58 -6.53 -16.79
N LEU A 30 11.82 -6.50 -16.30
CA LEU A 30 12.29 -5.40 -15.47
C LEU A 30 12.50 -4.14 -16.33
N PRO A 31 11.99 -2.97 -15.92
CA PRO A 31 12.19 -1.74 -16.67
C PRO A 31 13.63 -1.26 -16.52
N ASP A 32 14.23 -0.75 -17.60
CA ASP A 32 15.51 -0.02 -17.54
C ASP A 32 15.29 1.44 -17.10
N LYS A 33 16.39 2.17 -16.87
CA LYS A 33 16.31 3.60 -16.52
C LYS A 33 15.55 4.42 -17.56
N ALA A 34 15.76 4.17 -18.85
CA ALA A 34 15.16 4.95 -19.92
C ALA A 34 13.63 4.84 -19.93
N ALA A 35 13.09 3.63 -19.75
CA ALA A 35 11.67 3.36 -19.63
C ALA A 35 11.05 4.09 -18.42
N ILE A 36 11.73 4.08 -17.27
CA ILE A 36 11.25 4.78 -16.08
C ILE A 36 11.30 6.31 -16.29
N VAL A 37 12.34 6.83 -16.93
CA VAL A 37 12.46 8.26 -17.28
C VAL A 37 11.34 8.69 -18.23
N ALA A 38 11.02 7.89 -19.25
CA ALA A 38 9.96 8.20 -20.20
C ALA A 38 8.59 8.38 -19.50
N GLU A 39 8.29 7.56 -18.49
CA GLU A 39 7.02 7.67 -17.76
C GLU A 39 7.05 8.68 -16.61
N SER A 40 8.14 8.70 -15.83
CA SER A 40 8.20 9.39 -14.53
C SER A 40 9.12 10.60 -14.50
N GLY A 41 9.89 10.84 -15.57
CA GLY A 41 10.87 11.92 -15.67
C GLY A 41 12.17 11.65 -14.91
N THR A 42 13.22 12.37 -15.28
CA THR A 42 14.59 12.18 -14.76
C THR A 42 14.69 12.36 -13.25
N LEU A 43 14.08 13.42 -12.71
CA LEU A 43 14.19 13.71 -11.27
C LEU A 43 13.56 12.59 -10.41
N ALA A 44 12.35 12.15 -10.75
CA ALA A 44 11.68 11.10 -9.98
C ALA A 44 12.39 9.75 -10.10
N THR A 45 12.94 9.45 -11.29
CA THR A 45 13.75 8.26 -11.54
C THR A 45 15.01 8.26 -10.68
N ARG A 46 15.77 9.36 -10.71
CA ARG A 46 17.00 9.52 -9.91
C ARG A 46 16.72 9.32 -8.42
N ARG A 47 15.69 9.98 -7.88
CA ARG A 47 15.30 9.85 -6.47
C ARG A 47 14.87 8.43 -6.11
N ALA A 48 14.16 7.73 -7.00
CA ALA A 48 13.76 6.35 -6.76
C ALA A 48 14.99 5.43 -6.66
N LEU A 49 15.95 5.58 -7.57
CA LEU A 49 17.17 4.77 -7.58
C LEU A 49 18.10 5.09 -6.41
N GLU A 50 18.22 6.36 -6.01
CA GLU A 50 18.95 6.76 -4.79
C GLU A 50 18.36 6.09 -3.53
N LEU A 51 17.03 6.12 -3.38
CA LEU A 51 16.35 5.47 -2.26
C LEU A 51 16.59 3.96 -2.25
N LEU A 52 16.48 3.29 -3.40
CA LEU A 52 16.71 1.85 -3.50
C LEU A 52 18.18 1.48 -3.25
N ALA A 53 19.13 2.24 -3.78
CA ALA A 53 20.55 2.03 -3.50
C ALA A 53 20.84 2.15 -1.99
N GLY A 54 20.18 3.08 -1.29
CA GLY A 54 20.28 3.22 0.16
C GLY A 54 19.71 2.05 0.97
N ILE A 55 18.72 1.33 0.43
CA ILE A 55 18.13 0.14 1.06
C ILE A 55 19.05 -1.09 0.88
N GLY A 56 19.66 -1.23 -0.32
CA GLY A 56 20.48 -2.37 -0.79
C GLY A 56 21.08 -3.29 0.28
N TRP A 57 22.22 -2.89 0.83
CA TRP A 57 23.02 -3.70 1.75
C TRP A 57 22.41 -3.88 3.15
N ARG A 58 21.34 -3.13 3.47
CA ARG A 58 20.70 -3.11 4.78
C ARG A 58 19.35 -3.85 4.79
N ASP A 59 18.85 -4.27 3.63
CA ASP A 59 17.59 -5.02 3.50
C ASP A 59 17.63 -6.35 4.25
N ALA A 60 18.73 -7.09 4.14
CA ALA A 60 18.88 -8.43 4.72
C ALA A 60 18.69 -8.42 6.25
N ALA A 61 19.31 -7.47 6.96
CA ALA A 61 19.20 -7.38 8.42
C ALA A 61 17.76 -7.05 8.86
N ALA A 62 17.13 -6.04 8.25
CA ALA A 62 15.75 -5.69 8.55
C ALA A 62 14.78 -6.83 8.19
N THR A 63 15.02 -7.53 7.08
CA THR A 63 14.19 -8.67 6.70
C THR A 63 14.34 -9.83 7.67
N ALA A 64 15.56 -10.10 8.16
CA ALA A 64 15.80 -11.15 9.15
C ALA A 64 15.06 -10.87 10.47
N GLU A 65 15.05 -9.61 10.95
CA GLU A 65 14.30 -9.21 12.14
C GLU A 65 12.79 -9.40 11.97
N MET A 66 12.26 -9.10 10.78
CA MET A 66 10.85 -9.35 10.45
C MET A 66 10.54 -10.85 10.33
N VAL A 67 11.47 -11.65 9.80
CA VAL A 67 11.31 -13.11 9.73
C VAL A 67 11.33 -13.72 11.13
N ALA A 68 12.15 -13.21 12.04
CA ALA A 68 12.15 -13.62 13.44
C ALA A 68 10.80 -13.32 14.12
N LEU A 69 10.16 -12.18 13.80
CA LEU A 69 8.80 -11.88 14.26
C LEU A 69 7.78 -12.95 13.82
N ALA A 70 7.92 -13.54 12.63
CA ALA A 70 7.01 -14.60 12.20
C ALA A 70 7.02 -15.83 13.13
N GLY A 71 8.15 -16.07 13.82
CA GLY A 71 8.26 -17.11 14.85
C GLY A 71 7.38 -16.88 16.08
N SER A 72 6.83 -15.68 16.28
CA SER A 72 6.02 -15.31 17.44
C SER A 72 4.50 -15.48 17.23
N GLY A 73 4.09 -16.32 16.26
CA GLY A 73 2.67 -16.60 15.99
C GLY A 73 1.96 -15.57 15.11
N VAL A 74 2.72 -14.81 14.32
CA VAL A 74 2.19 -13.96 13.22
C VAL A 74 2.82 -14.41 11.90
N GLU A 75 2.20 -14.07 10.78
CA GLU A 75 2.72 -14.44 9.46
C GLU A 75 3.27 -13.23 8.72
N LEU A 76 4.39 -13.40 8.00
CA LEU A 76 4.80 -12.44 6.97
C LEU A 76 4.12 -12.74 5.64
N TYR A 77 3.19 -11.87 5.25
CA TYR A 77 2.46 -11.99 4.01
C TYR A 77 3.21 -11.34 2.84
N GLN A 78 3.31 -12.04 1.71
CA GLN A 78 3.87 -11.53 0.46
C GLN A 78 5.25 -10.85 0.62
N LEU A 79 6.16 -11.49 1.36
CA LEU A 79 7.53 -10.99 1.60
C LEU A 79 8.30 -10.65 0.30
N LYS A 80 7.96 -11.32 -0.81
CA LYS A 80 8.50 -11.03 -2.14
C LYS A 80 8.21 -9.62 -2.66
N HIS A 81 7.25 -8.90 -2.07
CA HIS A 81 6.92 -7.52 -2.42
C HIS A 81 7.40 -6.49 -1.39
N ARG A 82 8.34 -6.87 -0.52
CA ARG A 82 8.82 -6.01 0.57
C ARG A 82 9.51 -4.74 0.11
N ILE A 83 10.06 -4.73 -1.10
CA ILE A 83 10.70 -3.55 -1.70
C ILE A 83 9.89 -3.11 -2.90
N LYS A 84 9.53 -1.83 -2.92
CA LYS A 84 8.81 -1.23 -4.05
C LYS A 84 9.68 -1.25 -5.30
N SER A 85 9.10 -1.59 -6.46
CA SER A 85 9.86 -1.54 -7.72
C SER A 85 10.29 -0.10 -8.06
N PRO A 86 11.43 0.07 -8.77
CA PRO A 86 11.92 1.38 -9.21
C PRO A 86 10.84 2.21 -9.93
N HIS A 87 10.10 1.56 -10.83
CA HIS A 87 9.00 2.16 -11.58
C HIS A 87 7.87 2.68 -10.68
N SER A 88 7.38 1.84 -9.76
CA SER A 88 6.31 2.24 -8.85
C SER A 88 6.74 3.33 -7.87
N LEU A 89 8.02 3.33 -7.48
CA LEU A 89 8.61 4.35 -6.62
C LEU A 89 8.74 5.68 -7.35
N ALA A 90 9.29 5.70 -8.56
CA ALA A 90 9.40 6.89 -9.41
C ALA A 90 8.02 7.50 -9.69
N ARG A 91 7.02 6.69 -10.04
CA ARG A 91 5.63 7.14 -10.25
C ARG A 91 5.04 7.78 -8.99
N LYS A 92 5.31 7.21 -7.80
CA LYS A 92 4.86 7.78 -6.52
C LYS A 92 5.52 9.13 -6.26
N ILE A 93 6.84 9.23 -6.45
CA ILE A 93 7.60 10.47 -6.31
C ILE A 93 7.09 11.55 -7.29
N LYS A 94 6.86 11.20 -8.57
CA LYS A 94 6.25 12.09 -9.56
C LYS A 94 4.88 12.61 -9.12
N SER A 95 4.05 11.74 -8.53
CA SER A 95 2.73 12.15 -8.04
C SER A 95 2.77 13.12 -6.84
N GLN A 96 3.90 13.20 -6.14
CA GLN A 96 4.09 14.04 -4.95
C GLN A 96 4.87 15.33 -5.26
N THR A 97 5.72 15.34 -6.30
CA THR A 97 6.57 16.49 -6.69
C THR A 97 5.83 17.73 -7.20
N GLY A 98 4.50 17.69 -7.35
CA GLY A 98 3.65 18.86 -7.63
C GLY A 98 2.91 19.43 -6.42
N LYS A 99 3.06 18.82 -5.24
CA LYS A 99 2.48 19.32 -3.99
C LYS A 99 3.54 20.21 -3.33
N ARG A 100 3.15 21.29 -2.65
CA ARG A 100 4.03 22.32 -2.01
C ARG A 100 5.01 21.80 -0.93
N GLN A 101 5.41 20.53 -0.96
CA GLN A 101 6.34 19.91 -0.02
C GLN A 101 7.78 20.00 -0.54
N ALA A 102 8.70 20.37 0.33
CA ALA A 102 10.11 20.04 0.18
C ALA A 102 10.25 18.51 0.08
N ALA A 103 11.03 18.03 -0.88
CA ALA A 103 11.37 16.63 -1.18
C ALA A 103 10.36 15.55 -0.72
N PRO A 104 9.63 14.87 -1.64
CA PRO A 104 8.64 13.87 -1.27
C PRO A 104 9.19 12.76 -0.37
N VAL A 105 8.61 12.62 0.83
CA VAL A 105 8.93 11.51 1.75
C VAL A 105 8.14 10.28 1.33
N VAL A 106 8.85 9.21 0.98
CA VAL A 106 8.25 7.92 0.66
C VAL A 106 8.45 6.96 1.82
N GLU A 107 7.38 6.73 2.58
CA GLU A 107 7.42 5.87 3.78
C GLU A 107 7.43 4.36 3.44
N ASP A 108 6.96 3.97 2.26
CA ASP A 108 6.68 2.58 1.85
C ASP A 108 7.66 2.05 0.78
N ALA A 109 8.87 2.62 0.72
CA ALA A 109 9.92 2.14 -0.19
C ALA A 109 10.34 0.71 0.18
N GLN A 110 10.49 0.45 1.48
CA GLN A 110 10.56 -0.87 2.10
C GLN A 110 9.33 -1.02 3.02
N ARG A 111 8.56 -2.09 2.84
CA ARG A 111 7.37 -2.38 3.66
C ARG A 111 7.26 -3.87 3.95
N TYR A 112 6.72 -4.22 5.10
CA TYR A 112 6.35 -5.59 5.43
C TYR A 112 4.85 -5.68 5.68
N THR A 113 4.26 -6.85 5.43
CA THR A 113 2.87 -7.12 5.79
C THR A 113 2.85 -8.24 6.81
N VAL A 114 2.39 -7.93 8.01
CA VAL A 114 2.16 -8.88 9.10
C VAL A 114 0.69 -9.28 9.09
N ALA A 115 0.42 -10.58 9.08
CA ALA A 115 -0.91 -11.16 9.05
C ALA A 115 -1.20 -11.92 10.34
N ALA A 116 -2.25 -11.52 11.04
CA ALA A 116 -2.90 -12.33 12.05
C ALA A 116 -3.66 -13.48 11.36
N ALA A 117 -3.53 -14.69 11.90
CA ALA A 117 -4.23 -15.87 11.38
C ALA A 117 -5.76 -15.69 11.40
N LEU A 118 -6.29 -15.09 12.46
CA LEU A 118 -7.71 -14.81 12.65
C LEU A 118 -7.98 -13.31 12.69
N HIS A 119 -9.17 -12.91 12.24
CA HIS A 119 -9.60 -11.51 12.24
C HIS A 119 -9.58 -10.89 13.64
N ASP A 120 -10.09 -11.64 14.62
CA ASP A 120 -10.23 -11.17 16.00
C ASP A 120 -8.90 -11.07 16.75
N ARG A 121 -7.81 -11.59 16.17
CA ARG A 121 -6.46 -11.55 16.74
C ARG A 121 -5.60 -10.43 16.15
N LEU A 122 -6.19 -9.50 15.39
CA LEU A 122 -5.46 -8.39 14.77
C LEU A 122 -4.78 -7.49 15.80
N VAL A 123 -5.49 -7.11 16.87
CA VAL A 123 -4.95 -6.23 17.92
C VAL A 123 -3.79 -6.92 18.63
N ASP A 124 -3.95 -8.19 19.01
CA ASP A 124 -2.87 -8.94 19.66
C ASP A 124 -1.65 -9.10 18.75
N ALA A 125 -1.86 -9.30 17.44
CA ALA A 125 -0.76 -9.36 16.48
C ALA A 125 -0.05 -8.01 16.34
N ALA A 126 -0.79 -6.90 16.41
CA ALA A 126 -0.20 -5.56 16.42
C ALA A 126 0.63 -5.29 17.66
N GLN A 127 0.13 -5.67 18.85
CA GLN A 127 0.86 -5.55 20.10
C GLN A 127 2.15 -6.38 20.08
N ARG A 128 2.08 -7.66 19.69
CA ARG A 128 3.28 -8.52 19.56
C ARG A 128 4.29 -7.96 18.57
N ALA A 129 3.83 -7.48 17.41
CA ALA A 129 4.71 -6.86 16.43
C ALA A 129 5.39 -5.61 17.00
N ALA A 130 4.66 -4.74 17.69
CA ALA A 130 5.21 -3.55 18.32
C ALA A 130 6.24 -3.90 19.41
N GLU A 131 5.91 -4.84 20.30
CA GLU A 131 6.82 -5.31 21.36
C GLU A 131 8.12 -5.86 20.79
N HIS A 132 8.04 -6.74 19.79
CA HIS A 132 9.23 -7.30 19.11
C HIS A 132 10.09 -6.22 18.48
N LEU A 133 9.48 -5.27 17.74
CA LEU A 133 10.20 -4.19 17.09
C LEU A 133 10.91 -3.30 18.12
N LEU A 134 10.24 -2.96 19.22
CA LEU A 134 10.85 -2.19 20.32
C LEU A 134 12.03 -2.95 20.96
N GLN A 135 11.91 -4.27 21.14
CA GLN A 135 13.00 -5.12 21.64
C GLN A 135 14.20 -5.17 20.68
N CYS A 136 13.96 -5.09 19.37
CA CYS A 136 15.01 -4.95 18.35
C CYS A 136 15.59 -3.52 18.25
N GLY A 137 15.15 -2.57 19.09
CA GLY A 137 15.62 -1.19 19.08
C GLY A 137 15.01 -0.32 17.98
N TRP A 138 13.89 -0.75 17.39
CA TRP A 138 13.14 0.06 16.44
C TRP A 138 12.22 1.04 17.18
N GLU A 139 11.89 2.15 16.52
CA GLU A 139 10.94 3.14 17.01
C GLU A 139 9.67 3.14 16.18
N LEU A 140 8.51 3.25 16.81
CA LEU A 140 7.23 3.49 16.14
C LEU A 140 6.99 5.00 16.05
N THR A 141 6.95 5.55 14.83
CA THR A 141 6.84 7.00 14.60
C THR A 141 5.45 7.47 14.15
N ALA A 142 4.62 6.56 13.62
CA ALA A 142 3.22 6.84 13.34
C ALA A 142 2.42 5.53 13.31
N VAL A 143 1.21 5.54 13.87
CA VAL A 143 0.27 4.42 13.77
C VAL A 143 -1.05 4.94 13.23
N ARG A 144 -1.57 4.30 12.17
CA ARG A 144 -2.82 4.68 11.50
C ARG A 144 -3.79 3.51 11.48
N ASN A 145 -5.02 3.76 11.95
CA ASN A 145 -6.14 2.82 11.87
C ASN A 145 -7.12 3.25 10.79
N SER A 146 -7.39 2.35 9.84
CA SER A 146 -8.31 2.59 8.72
C SER A 146 -9.61 1.79 8.78
N TYR A 147 -9.91 1.14 9.92
CA TYR A 147 -11.23 0.56 10.19
C TYR A 147 -12.22 1.68 10.54
N VAL A 148 -12.61 2.42 9.51
CA VAL A 148 -13.68 3.42 9.57
C VAL A 148 -14.68 3.23 8.46
N ASP A 149 -15.90 3.67 8.71
CA ASP A 149 -17.01 3.58 7.77
C ASP A 149 -16.70 4.34 6.48
N GLY A 150 -17.11 3.75 5.35
CA GLY A 150 -16.85 4.30 4.01
C GLY A 150 -15.37 4.28 3.58
N SER A 151 -14.46 3.72 4.36
CA SER A 151 -13.06 3.56 3.93
C SER A 151 -12.94 2.42 2.92
N ARG A 152 -12.36 2.69 1.74
CA ARG A 152 -12.13 1.68 0.69
C ARG A 152 -10.98 0.70 0.99
N TYR A 153 -10.41 0.80 2.19
CA TYR A 153 -9.30 -0.01 2.68
C TYR A 153 -9.39 -0.08 4.20
N LYS A 154 -9.15 -1.27 4.77
CA LYS A 154 -9.13 -1.51 6.22
C LYS A 154 -7.88 -2.28 6.63
N GLY A 155 -7.13 -1.72 7.57
CA GLY A 155 -5.86 -2.23 8.09
C GLY A 155 -5.23 -1.26 9.09
N LEU A 156 -4.21 -1.74 9.80
CA LEU A 156 -3.34 -0.90 10.63
C LEU A 156 -2.04 -0.65 9.86
N HIS A 157 -1.59 0.60 9.80
CA HIS A 157 -0.28 0.97 9.25
C HIS A 157 0.59 1.54 10.34
N VAL A 158 1.82 1.03 10.43
CA VAL A 158 2.82 1.49 11.38
C VAL A 158 4.02 1.96 10.59
N THR A 159 4.40 3.22 10.77
CA THR A 159 5.65 3.75 10.23
C THR A 159 6.71 3.65 11.32
N THR A 160 7.81 2.96 11.04
CA THR A 160 8.89 2.73 11.99
C THR A 160 10.19 3.42 11.58
N LEU A 161 11.11 3.56 12.53
CA LEU A 161 12.53 3.77 12.28
C LEU A 161 13.29 2.55 12.79
N ASP A 162 14.16 1.97 11.97
CA ASP A 162 15.11 0.96 12.45
C ASP A 162 16.23 1.61 13.30
N PRO A 163 17.08 0.84 14.00
CA PRO A 163 18.19 1.37 14.81
C PRO A 163 19.19 2.23 14.02
N ARG A 164 19.09 2.27 12.70
CA ARG A 164 19.95 3.04 11.80
C ARG A 164 19.22 4.24 11.17
N GLY A 165 18.03 4.58 11.69
CA GLY A 165 17.22 5.73 11.27
C GLY A 165 16.48 5.54 9.94
N ARG A 166 16.35 4.32 9.44
CA ARG A 166 15.62 4.05 8.18
C ARG A 166 14.14 3.91 8.43
N ARG A 167 13.36 4.58 7.59
CA ARG A 167 11.90 4.48 7.59
C ARG A 167 11.44 3.19 6.90
N ILE A 168 10.63 2.41 7.60
CA ILE A 168 10.02 1.18 7.09
C ILE A 168 8.53 1.21 7.45
N GLU A 169 7.67 0.77 6.53
CA GLU A 169 6.24 0.61 6.81
C GLU A 169 5.93 -0.84 7.21
N ILE A 170 5.20 -1.03 8.31
CA ILE A 170 4.62 -2.31 8.69
C ILE A 170 3.10 -2.22 8.53
N GLN A 171 2.54 -3.03 7.65
CA GLN A 171 1.11 -3.15 7.44
C GLN A 171 0.60 -4.36 8.23
N LEU A 172 -0.34 -4.15 9.14
CA LEU A 172 -0.96 -5.23 9.88
C LEU A 172 -2.37 -5.49 9.36
N HIS A 173 -2.60 -6.76 9.04
CA HIS A 173 -3.87 -7.29 8.62
C HIS A 173 -4.19 -8.59 9.33
N SER A 174 -5.41 -9.05 9.14
CA SER A 174 -5.78 -10.45 9.35
C SER A 174 -5.85 -11.16 8.00
N ARG A 175 -5.86 -12.48 7.97
CA ARG A 175 -6.13 -13.24 6.74
C ARG A 175 -7.44 -12.82 6.06
N THR A 176 -8.50 -12.59 6.84
CA THR A 176 -9.78 -12.11 6.33
C THR A 176 -9.67 -10.73 5.67
N SER A 177 -8.99 -9.77 6.32
CA SER A 177 -8.83 -8.43 5.74
C SER A 177 -7.83 -8.39 4.58
N LEU A 178 -6.89 -9.33 4.50
CA LEU A 178 -6.05 -9.53 3.31
C LEU A 178 -6.86 -10.02 2.11
N ALA A 179 -7.72 -11.03 2.29
CA ALA A 179 -8.55 -11.54 1.19
C ALA A 179 -9.44 -10.44 0.60
N VAL A 180 -10.04 -9.61 1.47
CA VAL A 180 -10.82 -8.45 1.03
C VAL A 180 -9.93 -7.40 0.35
N LYS A 181 -8.76 -7.09 0.90
CA LYS A 181 -7.79 -6.17 0.27
C LYS A 181 -7.42 -6.63 -1.14
N GLU A 182 -7.17 -7.92 -1.35
CA GLU A 182 -6.86 -8.46 -2.68
C GLU A 182 -7.99 -8.25 -3.66
N GLY A 183 -9.23 -8.50 -3.24
CA GLY A 183 -10.43 -8.18 -4.02
C GLY A 183 -10.53 -6.70 -4.41
N THR A 184 -10.00 -5.79 -3.58
CA THR A 184 -10.00 -4.34 -3.89
C THR A 184 -8.90 -3.90 -4.87
N THR A 185 -7.96 -4.78 -5.26
CA THR A 185 -6.83 -4.41 -6.14
C THR A 185 -7.30 -3.85 -7.48
N ARG A 186 -8.19 -4.57 -8.15
CA ARG A 186 -8.74 -4.16 -9.45
C ARG A 186 -9.51 -2.83 -9.38
N PRO A 187 -10.50 -2.66 -8.49
CA PRO A 187 -11.20 -1.37 -8.39
C PRO A 187 -10.26 -0.24 -7.93
N TYR A 188 -9.24 -0.54 -7.12
CA TYR A 188 -8.22 0.46 -6.77
C TYR A 188 -7.42 0.95 -8.00
N GLU A 189 -6.98 0.03 -8.87
CA GLU A 189 -6.26 0.37 -10.10
C GLU A 189 -7.09 1.23 -11.05
N ILE A 190 -8.37 0.90 -11.21
CA ILE A 190 -9.32 1.69 -12.00
C ILE A 190 -9.51 3.08 -11.37
N ALA A 191 -9.75 3.15 -10.06
CA ALA A 191 -10.01 4.40 -9.35
C ALA A 191 -8.84 5.40 -9.38
N ARG A 192 -7.60 4.93 -9.56
CA ARG A 192 -6.39 5.76 -9.60
C ARG A 192 -5.94 6.15 -11.00
N ASP A 193 -6.43 5.50 -12.05
CA ASP A 193 -6.05 5.81 -13.42
C ASP A 193 -6.61 7.18 -13.82
N ARG A 194 -5.74 8.11 -14.20
CA ARG A 194 -6.16 9.48 -14.56
C ARG A 194 -6.68 9.59 -16.00
N ASN A 195 -6.49 8.54 -16.80
CA ASN A 195 -6.97 8.48 -18.19
C ASN A 195 -8.43 8.02 -18.27
N LEU A 196 -8.96 7.44 -17.19
CA LEU A 196 -10.37 7.04 -17.11
C LEU A 196 -11.27 8.20 -16.67
N SER A 197 -12.52 8.17 -17.13
CA SER A 197 -13.50 9.20 -16.79
C SER A 197 -13.76 9.25 -15.27
N PRO A 198 -14.12 10.43 -14.71
CA PRO A 198 -14.46 10.55 -13.30
C PRO A 198 -15.53 9.54 -12.84
N VAL A 199 -16.58 9.33 -13.64
CA VAL A 199 -17.67 8.39 -13.35
C VAL A 199 -17.17 6.96 -13.16
N ILE A 200 -16.31 6.45 -14.05
CA ILE A 200 -15.76 5.09 -13.94
C ILE A 200 -14.90 4.97 -12.68
N ARG A 201 -14.11 5.99 -12.37
CA ARG A 201 -13.25 5.99 -11.17
C ARG A 201 -14.07 6.01 -9.89
N ASP A 202 -15.17 6.76 -9.86
CA ASP A 202 -16.07 6.81 -8.70
C ASP A 202 -16.81 5.49 -8.51
N GLN A 203 -17.30 4.85 -9.58
CA GLN A 203 -17.89 3.52 -9.51
C GLN A 203 -16.91 2.49 -8.92
N ALA A 204 -15.65 2.53 -9.34
CA ALA A 204 -14.62 1.65 -8.80
C ALA A 204 -14.29 1.96 -7.32
N ARG A 205 -14.32 3.24 -6.90
CA ARG A 205 -14.19 3.58 -5.47
C ARG A 205 -15.32 3.00 -4.65
N LEU A 206 -16.56 3.10 -5.14
CA LEU A 206 -17.74 2.53 -4.47
C LEU A 206 -17.67 1.01 -4.37
N GLU A 207 -17.18 0.35 -5.41
CA GLU A 207 -16.95 -1.10 -5.39
C GLU A 207 -15.94 -1.50 -4.31
N ALA A 208 -14.81 -0.79 -4.23
CA ALA A 208 -13.82 -1.03 -3.18
C ALA A 208 -14.40 -0.81 -1.78
N VAL A 209 -15.22 0.24 -1.58
CA VAL A 209 -15.93 0.48 -0.31
C VAL A 209 -16.86 -0.69 0.03
N ARG A 210 -17.71 -1.13 -0.90
CA ARG A 210 -18.63 -2.27 -0.68
C ARG A 210 -17.91 -3.55 -0.28
N LEU A 211 -16.76 -3.84 -0.91
CA LEU A 211 -15.94 -4.99 -0.54
C LEU A 211 -15.46 -4.88 0.91
N THR A 212 -14.99 -3.71 1.32
CA THR A 212 -14.48 -3.49 2.69
C THR A 212 -15.55 -3.36 3.76
N GLU A 213 -16.79 -3.02 3.41
CA GLU A 213 -17.93 -3.00 4.34
C GLU A 213 -18.26 -4.40 4.88
N THR A 214 -17.87 -5.46 4.17
CA THR A 214 -18.01 -6.85 4.65
C THR A 214 -17.14 -7.17 5.87
N LEU A 215 -16.08 -6.37 6.12
CA LEU A 215 -15.21 -6.54 7.27
C LEU A 215 -15.81 -5.88 8.50
N LYS A 216 -16.06 -6.70 9.52
CA LYS A 216 -16.32 -6.22 10.88
C LYS A 216 -15.07 -5.51 11.43
N THR A 217 -15.26 -4.69 12.45
CA THR A 217 -14.13 -4.14 13.22
C THR A 217 -13.63 -5.22 14.18
N PRO A 218 -12.33 -5.57 14.19
CA PRO A 218 -11.77 -6.50 15.15
C PRO A 218 -12.01 -6.06 16.61
N PRO A 219 -12.25 -6.99 17.54
CA PRO A 219 -12.34 -6.68 18.96
C PRO A 219 -11.11 -5.92 19.48
N GLY A 220 -11.32 -4.97 20.38
CA GLY A 220 -10.25 -4.16 20.99
C GLY A 220 -9.69 -3.05 20.09
N LEU A 221 -10.04 -3.02 18.80
CA LEU A 221 -9.45 -2.05 17.86
C LEU A 221 -10.01 -0.64 18.04
N ALA A 222 -11.25 -0.50 18.51
CA ALA A 222 -11.84 0.81 18.81
C ALA A 222 -11.20 1.45 20.05
N GLU A 223 -10.74 0.61 20.98
CA GLU A 223 -10.11 0.98 22.25
C GLU A 223 -8.59 1.15 22.12
N LEU A 224 -7.98 0.69 21.03
CA LEU A 224 -6.54 0.80 20.76
C LEU A 224 -6.17 2.25 20.40
N THR A 225 -5.92 3.06 21.43
CA THR A 225 -5.55 4.49 21.32
C THR A 225 -4.04 4.72 21.22
N GLU A 226 -3.23 3.74 21.62
CA GLU A 226 -1.78 3.76 21.57
C GLU A 226 -1.24 2.37 21.19
N LEU A 227 -0.13 2.33 20.45
CA LEU A 227 0.60 1.09 20.14
C LEU A 227 2.10 1.34 20.26
N GLY A 228 2.77 0.63 21.18
CA GLY A 228 4.21 0.74 21.39
C GLY A 228 4.67 2.17 21.71
N GLY A 229 3.92 2.91 22.54
CA GLY A 229 4.21 4.31 22.86
C GLY A 229 3.79 5.33 21.80
N CYS A 230 3.24 4.89 20.66
CA CYS A 230 2.83 5.76 19.56
C CYS A 230 1.30 5.92 19.49
N PRO A 231 0.76 7.16 19.49
CA PRO A 231 -0.67 7.39 19.38
C PRO A 231 -1.25 6.84 18.08
N VAL A 232 -2.37 6.12 18.19
CA VAL A 232 -3.12 5.61 17.04
C VAL A 232 -3.99 6.73 16.48
N ARG A 233 -3.83 7.02 15.18
CA ARG A 233 -4.62 8.02 14.46
C ARG A 233 -5.57 7.35 13.49
N VAL A 234 -6.79 7.85 13.44
CA VAL A 234 -7.77 7.41 12.45
C VAL A 234 -7.38 7.94 11.06
N ALA A 235 -7.40 7.07 10.06
CA ALA A 235 -7.11 7.39 8.66
C ALA A 235 -8.17 6.78 7.73
N GLY A 236 -9.13 7.59 7.30
CA GLY A 236 -10.15 7.17 6.34
C GLY A 236 -9.66 7.28 4.89
N TYR A 237 -9.85 6.21 4.12
CA TYR A 237 -9.59 6.19 2.67
C TYR A 237 -10.90 6.25 1.88
N GLY A 238 -11.80 7.15 2.26
CA GLY A 238 -13.12 7.29 1.66
C GLY A 238 -13.17 8.17 0.40
N LEU A 239 -14.40 8.38 -0.08
CA LEU A 239 -14.73 9.31 -1.15
C LEU A 239 -14.48 10.77 -0.73
N GLY A 240 -14.12 11.63 -1.68
CA GLY A 240 -14.11 13.07 -1.46
C GLY A 240 -15.53 13.60 -1.21
N ARG A 241 -15.66 14.73 -0.50
CA ARG A 241 -16.96 15.34 -0.12
C ARG A 241 -17.95 15.52 -1.28
N GLU A 242 -17.47 15.74 -2.50
CA GLU A 242 -18.31 15.89 -3.70
C GLU A 242 -18.94 14.56 -4.15
N SER A 243 -18.18 13.48 -4.12
CA SER A 243 -18.68 12.13 -4.48
C SER A 243 -19.63 11.55 -3.43
N GLN A 244 -19.59 12.06 -2.19
CA GLN A 244 -20.56 11.70 -1.13
C GLN A 244 -21.95 12.32 -1.35
N ARG A 245 -22.03 13.52 -1.97
CA ARG A 245 -23.30 14.21 -2.26
C ARG A 245 -24.05 13.65 -3.47
N ALA A 246 -23.36 12.94 -4.35
CA ALA A 246 -23.94 12.30 -5.54
C ALA A 246 -24.45 10.87 -5.28
N LEU A 247 -24.39 10.40 -4.03
CA LEU A 247 -24.93 9.10 -3.64
C LEU A 247 -26.46 9.17 -3.56
N PRO A 248 -27.20 8.26 -4.21
CA PRO A 248 -28.58 8.02 -3.85
C PRO A 248 -28.60 7.56 -2.38
N VAL A 249 -29.46 8.17 -1.56
CA VAL A 249 -29.78 7.63 -0.23
C VAL A 249 -30.33 6.22 -0.43
N PRO A 250 -29.83 5.19 0.28
CA PRO A 250 -30.40 3.86 0.17
C PRO A 250 -31.85 3.93 0.67
N ALA A 251 -32.80 3.54 -0.18
CA ALA A 251 -34.20 3.45 0.21
C ALA A 251 -34.34 2.43 1.35
N PRO A 252 -35.14 2.74 2.39
CA PRO A 252 -35.42 1.78 3.45
C PRO A 252 -36.37 0.72 2.87
N ASP A 253 -35.88 -0.51 2.79
CA ASP A 253 -36.55 -1.71 2.32
C ASP A 253 -37.13 -1.72 0.89
N GLY A 254 -36.65 -2.69 0.10
CA GLY A 254 -37.32 -3.14 -1.13
C GLY A 254 -36.51 -2.94 -2.41
N GLY A 255 -35.79 -3.98 -2.82
CA GLY A 255 -35.29 -4.16 -4.19
C GLY A 255 -33.83 -3.76 -4.40
N ARG A 256 -32.93 -4.75 -4.44
CA ARG A 256 -31.58 -4.58 -4.99
C ARG A 256 -31.70 -4.12 -6.45
N PRO A 257 -31.15 -2.96 -6.87
CA PRO A 257 -30.96 -2.72 -8.28
C PRO A 257 -29.82 -3.63 -8.75
N ALA A 258 -30.08 -4.44 -9.78
CA ALA A 258 -29.05 -5.20 -10.47
C ALA A 258 -28.10 -4.22 -11.17
N VAL A 259 -26.93 -3.97 -10.57
CA VAL A 259 -25.86 -3.22 -11.23
C VAL A 259 -25.10 -4.20 -12.12
N ARG A 260 -25.13 -3.93 -13.43
CA ARG A 260 -24.48 -4.76 -14.44
C ARG A 260 -22.97 -4.85 -14.21
N PRO A 261 -22.35 -6.02 -14.41
CA PRO A 261 -20.90 -6.18 -14.35
C PRO A 261 -20.19 -5.19 -15.29
N ILE A 262 -19.04 -4.66 -14.88
CA ILE A 262 -18.23 -3.69 -15.64
C ILE A 262 -17.89 -4.20 -17.06
N GLU A 263 -17.82 -5.52 -17.26
CA GLU A 263 -17.62 -6.13 -18.58
C GLU A 263 -18.75 -5.83 -19.57
N GLU A 264 -20.00 -5.71 -19.11
CA GLU A 264 -21.15 -5.39 -19.97
C GLU A 264 -21.16 -3.92 -20.42
N ILE A 265 -20.65 -3.00 -19.59
CA ILE A 265 -20.57 -1.57 -19.91
C ILE A 265 -19.53 -1.34 -21.03
N ARG A 266 -18.50 -2.19 -21.12
CA ARG A 266 -17.48 -2.14 -22.17
C ARG A 266 -18.03 -2.61 -23.53
N ASN A 267 -18.96 -3.58 -23.54
CA ASN A 267 -19.57 -4.08 -24.77
C ASN A 267 -20.72 -3.20 -25.28
N ALA A 268 -21.41 -2.47 -24.40
CA ALA A 268 -22.46 -1.52 -24.82
C ALA A 268 -21.94 -0.35 -25.69
N LYS A 269 -20.64 -0.05 -25.65
CA LYS A 269 -20.00 0.95 -26.53
C LYS A 269 -19.54 0.42 -27.89
N LYS A 270 -19.45 -0.89 -28.10
CA LYS A 270 -19.06 -1.49 -29.39
C LYS A 270 -20.23 -1.75 -30.35
N GLY A 271 -21.47 -1.58 -29.89
CA GLY A 271 -22.69 -1.82 -30.69
C GLY A 271 -23.39 -0.58 -31.21
N ARG A 272 -22.73 0.59 -31.25
CA ARG A 272 -23.27 1.82 -31.87
C ARG A 272 -22.32 2.36 -32.93
N GLU A 273 -21.94 1.49 -33.86
CA GLU A 273 -21.50 1.88 -35.20
C GLU A 273 -22.11 0.86 -36.17
N LEU A 274 -23.38 1.11 -36.53
CA LEU A 274 -24.02 0.75 -37.79
C LEU A 274 -24.99 1.88 -38.14
#